data_AF-A0A1L7GBX5-F1
#
_entry.id   AF-A0A1L7GBX5-F1
#
_cell.length_a   1.000
_cell.length_b   1.000
_cell.length_c   1.000
_cell.angle_alpha   90.00
_cell.angle_beta   90.00
_cell.angle_gamma   90.00
#
_symmetry.space_group_name_H-M   'P 1'
#
loop_
_entity.id
_entity.type
_entity.pdbx_description
1 polymer ?
#
loop_
_entity_poly.entity_id
_entity_poly.type
_entity_poly.pdbx_seq_one_letter_code
_entity_poly.pdbx_strand_id
1 'polypeptide(L)'
;MRLQRIIAATATLGCLATLAACKEGGQSAAPASSASTSAAAAADEGPLAEAQRYLRQFANCDDLSDKPDDPRMPAGDFPKAGQWSVKEVGVCSDKVRQGEIVIAVPGDMKQFQERYKGYVLDRVRGGDGAYGLESRVLVGKGFVAFPTATKTAVALVRSDLRVLTCNPTGLVPEGYKREKPLVEHCILSDFVNSEDGSGSPNLQTPQDPGKGEKAGQPTTGSLGLPRAGSMAELRTLVGSSLDCEKHFSTDPDTVAIESIDYAPVVEGSGLGWGVTGRALCGQPAAGQRARDLSWLDTVGDMKLLQTKAKAAQLADYKDDGKLRQTASRLLVGENIAVETNSPSSRHGLYQLQFLYLNCIPGFSAPSGYRLEKAQVEGCVLTNYEPDHPLG
;
A
#
# COMPACT_ATOMS: atom_id res chain seq x y z
N MET A 1 -48.00 -10.05 -24.44
CA MET A 1 -48.58 -11.39 -24.65
C MET A 1 -47.95 -12.34 -23.65
N ARG A 2 -48.78 -13.12 -22.96
CA ARG A 2 -48.43 -14.14 -21.95
C ARG A 2 -47.82 -15.38 -22.62
N LEU A 3 -47.14 -16.21 -21.81
CA LEU A 3 -47.00 -17.69 -21.82
C LEU A 3 -45.56 -18.05 -21.41
N GLN A 4 -45.23 -19.00 -20.52
CA GLN A 4 -45.98 -19.81 -19.56
C GLN A 4 -44.94 -20.52 -18.67
N ARG A 5 -45.32 -20.83 -17.42
CA ARG A 5 -44.52 -21.53 -16.39
C ARG A 5 -44.43 -23.04 -16.68
N ILE A 6 -43.36 -23.70 -16.22
CA ILE A 6 -43.36 -25.14 -15.89
C ILE A 6 -42.74 -25.34 -14.50
N ILE A 7 -43.39 -26.19 -13.70
CA ILE A 7 -43.20 -26.47 -12.27
C ILE A 7 -42.86 -27.97 -12.08
N ALA A 8 -42.05 -28.23 -11.05
CA ALA A 8 -41.94 -29.42 -10.17
C ALA A 8 -41.29 -30.72 -10.67
N ALA A 9 -40.39 -31.26 -9.82
CA ALA A 9 -40.63 -32.51 -9.10
C ALA A 9 -39.76 -32.61 -7.83
N THR A 10 -40.43 -32.68 -6.68
CA THR A 10 -39.94 -33.02 -5.33
C THR A 10 -39.87 -34.54 -5.16
N ALA A 11 -38.84 -35.05 -4.47
CA ALA A 11 -38.81 -36.40 -3.95
C ALA A 11 -38.48 -36.38 -2.44
N THR A 12 -39.50 -36.60 -1.63
CA THR A 12 -39.41 -36.95 -0.21
C THR A 12 -39.54 -38.46 -0.06
N LEU A 13 -38.64 -39.09 0.70
CA LEU A 13 -38.78 -40.48 1.14
C LEU A 13 -38.49 -40.52 2.63
N GLY A 14 -39.55 -40.72 3.42
CA GLY A 14 -39.47 -41.14 4.80
C GLY A 14 -39.90 -42.60 4.92
N CYS A 15 -39.38 -43.30 5.92
CA CYS A 15 -40.12 -44.33 6.65
C CYS A 15 -39.46 -44.62 8.01
N LEU A 16 -40.35 -44.96 8.95
CA LEU A 16 -40.23 -45.09 10.39
C LEU A 16 -39.96 -46.53 10.86
N ALA A 17 -39.80 -46.64 12.19
CA ALA A 17 -39.93 -47.79 13.10
C ALA A 17 -38.59 -48.48 13.46
N THR A 18 -38.28 -48.78 14.74
CA THR A 18 -39.15 -49.37 15.78
C THR A 18 -38.78 -48.96 17.21
N LEU A 19 -39.80 -48.76 18.06
CA LEU A 19 -39.74 -48.75 19.53
C LEU A 19 -40.07 -50.15 20.08
N ALA A 20 -39.26 -50.63 21.03
CA ALA A 20 -39.56 -51.62 22.09
C ALA A 20 -38.39 -51.52 23.11
N ALA A 21 -38.50 -51.54 24.44
CA ALA A 21 -39.56 -51.97 25.36
C ALA A 21 -39.40 -51.27 26.73
N CYS A 22 -40.48 -51.22 27.50
CA CYS A 22 -40.60 -50.71 28.87
C CYS A 22 -39.98 -51.65 29.93
N LYS A 23 -39.54 -51.10 31.10
CA LYS A 23 -39.97 -51.60 32.43
C LYS A 23 -39.69 -50.60 33.57
N GLU A 24 -40.69 -50.43 34.43
CA GLU A 24 -40.75 -49.57 35.63
C GLU A 24 -39.95 -50.11 36.83
N GLY A 25 -39.60 -49.22 37.76
CA GLY A 25 -39.19 -49.53 39.14
C GLY A 25 -38.41 -48.36 39.77
N GLY A 26 -38.93 -47.78 40.85
CA GLY A 26 -38.48 -46.49 41.39
C GLY A 26 -37.24 -46.53 42.31
N GLN A 27 -36.87 -45.34 42.78
CA GLN A 27 -36.40 -44.95 44.13
C GLN A 27 -35.25 -43.92 44.08
N SER A 28 -35.40 -42.83 44.85
CA SER A 28 -34.54 -41.65 44.91
C SER A 28 -33.08 -41.93 45.26
N ALA A 29 -32.17 -41.29 44.53
CA ALA A 29 -30.89 -40.77 45.03
C ALA A 29 -30.42 -39.61 44.13
N ALA A 30 -30.15 -38.44 44.72
CA ALA A 30 -29.38 -37.36 44.10
C ALA A 30 -27.87 -37.58 44.34
N PRO A 31 -26.93 -36.77 43.82
CA PRO A 31 -26.90 -35.92 42.62
C PRO A 31 -25.67 -36.23 41.71
N ALA A 32 -25.64 -35.78 40.46
CA ALA A 32 -24.37 -35.55 39.75
C ALA A 32 -24.52 -34.54 38.61
N SER A 33 -23.71 -33.51 38.71
CA SER A 33 -23.55 -32.37 37.81
C SER A 33 -23.31 -32.77 36.36
N SER A 34 -23.95 -32.05 35.44
CA SER A 34 -23.44 -31.85 34.08
C SER A 34 -23.74 -30.40 33.72
N ALA A 35 -22.86 -29.52 34.19
CA ALA A 35 -22.79 -28.15 33.73
C ALA A 35 -22.48 -28.17 32.23
N SER A 36 -23.47 -27.77 31.43
CA SER A 36 -23.24 -27.30 30.06
C SER A 36 -22.59 -25.92 30.18
N THR A 37 -21.27 -25.87 30.24
CA THR A 37 -20.50 -24.63 30.14
C THR A 37 -20.60 -24.09 28.72
N SER A 38 -21.60 -23.24 28.50
CA SER A 38 -21.56 -22.21 27.47
C SER A 38 -20.51 -21.17 27.87
N ALA A 39 -19.23 -21.45 27.60
CA ALA A 39 -18.14 -20.49 27.81
C ALA A 39 -17.90 -19.69 26.52
N ALA A 40 -18.74 -18.70 26.30
CA ALA A 40 -18.44 -17.52 25.49
C ALA A 40 -18.83 -16.29 26.32
N ALA A 41 -18.15 -16.09 27.45
CA ALA A 41 -18.17 -14.81 28.13
C ALA A 41 -17.11 -13.94 27.45
N ALA A 42 -17.56 -13.10 26.52
CA ALA A 42 -16.75 -12.01 26.00
C ALA A 42 -16.34 -11.09 27.15
N ALA A 43 -15.16 -10.48 27.05
CA ALA A 43 -14.75 -9.39 27.90
C ALA A 43 -15.74 -8.22 27.73
N ASP A 44 -16.77 -8.12 28.56
CA ASP A 44 -17.78 -7.05 28.46
C ASP A 44 -17.26 -5.70 29.01
N GLU A 45 -16.16 -5.73 29.78
CA GLU A 45 -15.58 -4.56 30.44
C GLU A 45 -14.06 -4.48 30.21
N GLY A 46 -13.56 -3.25 30.03
CA GLY A 46 -12.13 -2.98 29.83
C GLY A 46 -11.79 -2.22 28.53
N PRO A 47 -10.52 -1.79 28.37
CA PRO A 47 -10.09 -0.97 27.23
C PRO A 47 -10.26 -1.66 25.88
N LEU A 48 -10.02 -2.98 25.81
CA LEU A 48 -10.17 -3.74 24.58
C LEU A 48 -11.65 -3.83 24.14
N ALA A 49 -12.56 -4.03 25.10
CA ALA A 49 -14.00 -4.03 24.88
C ALA A 49 -14.53 -2.65 24.45
N GLU A 50 -13.97 -1.57 25.03
CA GLU A 50 -14.28 -0.19 24.63
C GLU A 50 -13.80 0.11 23.21
N ALA A 51 -12.57 -0.29 22.86
CA ALA A 51 -12.04 -0.18 21.51
C ALA A 51 -12.91 -0.95 20.50
N GLN A 52 -13.33 -2.18 20.83
CA GLN A 52 -14.25 -2.95 19.99
C GLN A 52 -15.58 -2.21 19.79
N ARG A 53 -16.21 -1.72 20.88
CA ARG A 53 -17.46 -0.95 20.80
C ARG A 53 -17.34 0.28 19.91
N TYR A 54 -16.19 0.97 19.96
CA TYR A 54 -15.90 2.09 19.07
C TYR A 54 -15.78 1.63 17.61
N LEU A 55 -14.96 0.61 17.33
CA LEU A 55 -14.72 0.10 15.97
C LEU A 55 -16.00 -0.40 15.29
N ARG A 56 -16.92 -1.02 16.05
CA ARG A 56 -18.22 -1.54 15.55
C ARG A 56 -19.13 -0.46 14.94
N GLN A 57 -18.87 0.82 15.21
CA GLN A 57 -19.62 1.91 14.59
C GLN A 57 -19.23 2.12 13.11
N PHE A 58 -18.07 1.61 12.69
CA PHE A 58 -17.48 1.88 11.37
C PHE A 58 -17.12 0.61 10.58
N ALA A 59 -16.81 -0.49 11.27
CA ALA A 59 -16.41 -1.76 10.68
C ALA A 59 -17.02 -2.95 11.44
N ASN A 60 -17.07 -4.13 10.80
CA ASN A 60 -17.45 -5.35 11.50
C ASN A 60 -16.29 -5.75 12.43
N CYS A 61 -16.55 -5.68 13.73
CA CYS A 61 -15.59 -6.06 14.76
C CYS A 61 -16.34 -6.85 15.84
N ASP A 62 -17.00 -7.92 15.41
CA ASP A 62 -17.70 -8.85 16.29
C ASP A 62 -16.76 -9.98 16.73
N ASP A 63 -17.20 -10.75 17.72
CA ASP A 63 -16.48 -11.91 18.24
C ASP A 63 -15.05 -11.59 18.73
N LEU A 64 -14.87 -10.48 19.46
CA LEU A 64 -13.57 -10.14 20.04
C LEU A 64 -13.02 -11.30 20.87
N SER A 65 -11.75 -11.61 20.63
CA SER A 65 -10.96 -12.53 21.44
C SER A 65 -9.65 -11.87 21.80
N ASP A 66 -9.26 -12.02 23.06
CA ASP A 66 -7.99 -11.60 23.64
C ASP A 66 -7.00 -12.77 23.81
N LYS A 67 -7.35 -13.94 23.27
CA LYS A 67 -6.50 -15.14 23.35
C LYS A 67 -5.26 -14.95 22.47
N PRO A 68 -4.04 -15.06 23.02
CA PRO A 68 -2.80 -14.88 22.25
C PRO A 68 -2.62 -15.87 21.09
N ASP A 69 -3.28 -17.03 21.17
CA ASP A 69 -3.24 -18.13 20.22
C ASP A 69 -4.55 -18.25 19.39
N ASP A 70 -5.38 -17.20 19.37
CA ASP A 70 -6.57 -17.19 18.52
C ASP A 70 -6.17 -17.41 17.05
N PRO A 71 -6.75 -18.41 16.35
CA PRO A 71 -6.38 -18.74 14.97
C PRO A 71 -6.69 -17.62 13.97
N ARG A 72 -7.45 -16.60 14.36
CA ARG A 72 -7.73 -15.41 13.56
C ARG A 72 -6.61 -14.38 13.67
N MET A 73 -5.69 -14.51 14.62
CA MET A 73 -4.56 -13.60 14.71
C MET A 73 -3.71 -13.72 13.43
N PRO A 74 -3.62 -12.68 12.58
CA PRO A 74 -2.97 -12.82 11.29
C PRO A 74 -1.48 -13.05 11.44
N ALA A 75 -0.91 -13.83 10.51
CA ALA A 75 0.54 -13.92 10.38
C ALA A 75 1.07 -12.57 9.86
N GLY A 76 1.91 -11.90 10.64
CA GLY A 76 2.48 -10.60 10.27
C GLY A 76 3.14 -9.88 11.45
N ASP A 77 3.64 -8.68 11.18
CA ASP A 77 4.36 -7.84 12.14
C ASP A 77 3.40 -7.02 13.03
N PHE A 78 2.58 -7.74 13.81
CA PHE A 78 1.72 -7.13 14.82
C PHE A 78 2.40 -7.15 16.20
N PRO A 79 2.28 -6.09 17.01
CA PRO A 79 2.82 -6.10 18.36
C PRO A 79 2.04 -7.09 19.24
N LYS A 80 2.76 -7.87 20.02
CA LYS A 80 2.20 -8.71 21.09
C LYS A 80 2.13 -7.93 22.39
N ALA A 81 1.35 -8.43 23.36
CA ALA A 81 1.40 -7.91 24.72
C ALA A 81 2.85 -7.91 25.25
N GLY A 82 3.27 -6.79 25.84
CA GLY A 82 4.65 -6.53 26.28
C GLY A 82 5.57 -5.94 25.21
N GLN A 83 5.18 -5.93 23.93
CA GLN A 83 5.93 -5.27 22.85
C GLN A 83 5.39 -3.86 22.61
N TRP A 84 6.28 -2.93 22.28
CA TRP A 84 5.89 -1.56 21.88
C TRP A 84 4.95 -0.86 22.88
N SER A 85 5.12 -1.11 24.19
CA SER A 85 4.23 -0.62 25.26
C SER A 85 2.82 -1.22 25.31
N VAL A 86 2.51 -2.20 24.46
CA VAL A 86 1.18 -2.81 24.41
C VAL A 86 0.89 -3.64 25.66
N LYS A 87 -0.25 -3.38 26.30
CA LYS A 87 -0.74 -4.09 27.49
C LYS A 87 -1.70 -5.22 27.13
N GLU A 88 -2.62 -4.94 26.22
CA GLU A 88 -3.66 -5.87 25.78
C GLU A 88 -3.66 -5.93 24.26
N VAL A 89 -3.89 -7.13 23.72
CA VAL A 89 -4.08 -7.37 22.29
C VAL A 89 -5.33 -8.21 22.14
N GLY A 90 -6.13 -7.91 21.14
CA GLY A 90 -7.23 -8.75 20.71
C GLY A 90 -7.40 -8.75 19.22
N VAL A 91 -8.22 -9.68 18.75
CA VAL A 91 -8.62 -9.78 17.35
C VAL A 91 -10.13 -9.93 17.28
N CYS A 92 -10.75 -9.17 16.38
CA CYS A 92 -12.14 -9.34 15.98
C CYS A 92 -12.20 -9.66 14.48
N SER A 93 -13.32 -10.22 14.03
CA SER A 93 -13.44 -10.74 12.67
C SER A 93 -14.40 -9.93 11.81
N ASP A 94 -14.02 -9.74 10.54
CA ASP A 94 -14.89 -9.27 9.47
C ASP A 94 -15.11 -10.38 8.42
N LYS A 95 -15.71 -11.51 8.84
CA LYS A 95 -15.94 -12.68 7.96
C LYS A 95 -16.83 -12.37 6.75
N VAL A 96 -17.59 -11.29 6.79
CA VAL A 96 -18.54 -10.92 5.73
C VAL A 96 -17.87 -10.04 4.66
N ARG A 97 -16.75 -9.35 4.97
CA ARG A 97 -16.13 -8.35 4.07
C ARG A 97 -14.60 -8.40 3.91
N GLN A 98 -13.96 -9.52 4.30
CA GLN A 98 -12.58 -9.94 3.90
C GLN A 98 -11.41 -9.44 4.77
N GLY A 99 -11.49 -9.49 6.11
CA GLY A 99 -10.29 -9.34 6.94
C GLY A 99 -10.50 -9.44 8.46
N GLU A 100 -9.42 -9.40 9.21
CA GLU A 100 -9.38 -9.32 10.67
C GLU A 100 -8.96 -7.91 11.09
N ILE A 101 -9.38 -7.50 12.29
CA ILE A 101 -8.89 -6.27 12.92
C ILE A 101 -8.20 -6.68 14.19
N VAL A 102 -6.88 -6.53 14.22
CA VAL A 102 -6.11 -6.63 15.46
C VAL A 102 -6.24 -5.31 16.19
N ILE A 103 -6.50 -5.37 17.49
CA ILE A 103 -6.59 -4.21 18.38
C ILE A 103 -5.45 -4.34 19.38
N ALA A 104 -4.67 -3.28 19.54
CA ALA A 104 -3.70 -3.17 20.62
C ALA A 104 -4.08 -2.01 21.55
N VAL A 105 -3.91 -2.20 22.85
CA VAL A 105 -4.09 -1.17 23.88
C VAL A 105 -2.72 -0.82 24.46
N PRO A 106 -2.09 0.28 24.02
CA PRO A 106 -0.83 0.74 24.59
C PRO A 106 -0.98 1.25 26.02
N GLY A 107 -0.01 0.95 26.87
CA GLY A 107 0.18 1.60 28.17
C GLY A 107 0.66 3.03 28.04
N ASP A 108 1.46 3.32 27.02
CA ASP A 108 1.95 4.64 26.63
C ASP A 108 1.90 4.75 25.10
N MET A 109 1.02 5.62 24.60
CA MET A 109 0.84 5.84 23.16
C MET A 109 2.05 6.50 22.51
N LYS A 110 2.78 7.35 23.22
CA LYS A 110 4.01 7.95 22.68
C LYS A 110 5.08 6.87 22.51
N GLN A 111 5.26 6.02 23.52
CA GLN A 111 6.20 4.92 23.45
C GLN A 111 5.83 3.92 22.34
N PHE A 112 4.54 3.66 22.14
CA PHE A 112 4.08 2.86 21.00
C PHE A 112 4.54 3.46 19.66
N GLN A 113 4.27 4.75 19.43
CA GLN A 113 4.65 5.43 18.19
C GLN A 113 6.18 5.48 18.01
N GLU A 114 6.96 5.68 19.07
CA GLU A 114 8.44 5.66 19.00
C GLU A 114 8.96 4.29 18.55
N ARG A 115 8.38 3.22 19.09
CA ARG A 115 8.79 1.84 18.76
C ARG A 115 8.35 1.44 17.36
N TYR A 116 7.14 1.82 16.95
CA TYR A 116 6.68 1.62 15.58
C TYR A 116 7.56 2.38 14.57
N LYS A 117 7.89 3.65 14.84
CA LYS A 117 8.85 4.41 14.03
C LYS A 117 10.19 3.70 13.91
N GLY A 118 10.76 3.25 15.04
CA GLY A 118 12.02 2.51 15.06
C GLY A 118 11.96 1.27 14.17
N TYR A 119 10.88 0.49 14.30
CA TYR A 119 10.61 -0.69 13.47
C TYR A 119 10.57 -0.35 11.97
N VAL A 120 9.81 0.68 11.58
CA VAL A 120 9.75 1.15 10.18
C VAL A 120 11.13 1.54 9.66
N LEU A 121 11.90 2.32 10.43
CA LEU A 121 13.22 2.77 10.02
C LEU A 121 14.26 1.64 9.96
N ASP A 122 14.13 0.61 10.79
CA ASP A 122 14.96 -0.60 10.72
C ASP A 122 14.67 -1.39 9.43
N ARG A 123 13.40 -1.53 9.05
CA ARG A 123 12.99 -2.16 7.77
C ARG A 123 13.52 -1.40 6.56
N VAL A 124 13.35 -0.08 6.54
CA VAL A 124 13.87 0.81 5.49
C VAL A 124 15.39 0.67 5.36
N ARG A 125 16.13 0.71 6.49
CA ARG A 125 17.59 0.50 6.50
C ARG A 125 18.01 -0.91 6.08
N GLY A 126 17.13 -1.89 6.28
CA GLY A 126 17.31 -3.28 5.87
C GLY A 126 17.06 -3.55 4.38
N GLY A 127 16.71 -2.53 3.59
CA GLY A 127 16.46 -2.64 2.15
C GLY A 127 14.98 -2.65 1.77
N ASP A 128 14.07 -2.63 2.75
CA ASP A 128 12.63 -2.51 2.52
C ASP A 128 12.21 -1.03 2.58
N GLY A 129 12.68 -0.26 1.59
CA GLY A 129 12.50 1.19 1.57
C GLY A 129 11.04 1.63 1.55
N ALA A 130 10.14 0.80 1.03
CA ALA A 130 8.72 1.12 0.91
C ALA A 130 7.94 0.83 2.21
N TYR A 131 8.54 0.13 3.17
CA TYR A 131 7.87 -0.28 4.39
C TYR A 131 7.20 0.90 5.12
N GLY A 132 5.91 0.75 5.43
CA GLY A 132 5.13 1.76 6.13
C GLY A 132 4.56 2.88 5.25
N LEU A 133 4.72 2.82 3.91
CA LEU A 133 4.01 3.72 2.98
C LEU A 133 2.52 3.37 2.88
N GLU A 134 2.15 2.09 2.82
CA GLU A 134 0.77 1.61 3.01
C GLU A 134 0.47 1.20 4.46
N SER A 135 0.98 1.98 5.43
CA SER A 135 0.68 1.72 6.83
C SER A 135 -0.82 1.61 7.07
N ARG A 136 -1.24 0.49 7.68
CA ARG A 136 -2.60 0.28 8.21
C ARG A 136 -2.60 0.33 9.73
N VAL A 137 -1.67 1.09 10.32
CA VAL A 137 -1.62 1.32 11.77
C VAL A 137 -2.48 2.53 12.12
N LEU A 138 -3.71 2.29 12.54
CA LEU A 138 -4.68 3.35 12.84
C LEU A 138 -4.63 3.67 14.34
N VAL A 139 -4.14 4.84 14.68
CA VAL A 139 -4.05 5.34 16.06
C VAL A 139 -5.34 6.04 16.44
N GLY A 140 -5.91 5.64 17.57
CA GLY A 140 -7.07 6.26 18.20
C GLY A 140 -6.79 6.74 19.61
N LYS A 141 -7.85 7.16 20.31
CA LYS A 141 -7.76 7.53 21.71
C LYS A 141 -7.67 6.27 22.58
N GLY A 142 -6.46 5.94 23.02
CA GLY A 142 -6.20 4.85 23.97
C GLY A 142 -6.05 3.46 23.35
N PHE A 143 -6.17 3.32 22.04
CA PHE A 143 -5.94 2.04 21.34
C PHE A 143 -5.39 2.27 19.93
N VAL A 144 -4.93 1.19 19.31
CA VAL A 144 -4.45 1.14 17.92
C VAL A 144 -5.15 -0.02 17.23
N ALA A 145 -5.66 0.23 16.03
CA ALA A 145 -6.27 -0.78 15.18
C ALA A 145 -5.37 -1.12 13.99
N PHE A 146 -5.28 -2.40 13.67
CA PHE A 146 -4.56 -2.94 12.53
C PHE A 146 -5.52 -3.77 11.67
N PRO A 147 -6.35 -3.12 10.84
CA PRO A 147 -7.17 -3.82 9.86
C PRO A 147 -6.30 -4.50 8.80
N THR A 148 -6.54 -5.78 8.51
CA THR A 148 -5.84 -6.47 7.43
C THR A 148 -6.33 -6.05 6.04
N ALA A 149 -7.59 -5.60 5.93
CA ALA A 149 -8.19 -5.17 4.68
C ALA A 149 -8.18 -3.64 4.50
N THR A 150 -7.80 -3.18 3.30
CA THR A 150 -7.82 -1.76 2.92
C THR A 150 -9.20 -1.12 3.08
N LYS A 151 -10.25 -1.80 2.61
CA LYS A 151 -11.63 -1.30 2.73
C LYS A 151 -12.02 -1.05 4.20
N THR A 152 -11.54 -1.88 5.11
CA THR A 152 -11.76 -1.71 6.54
C THR A 152 -10.98 -0.51 7.06
N ALA A 153 -9.71 -0.33 6.67
CA ALA A 153 -8.95 0.88 6.99
C ALA A 153 -9.66 2.15 6.49
N VAL A 154 -10.12 2.17 5.25
CA VAL A 154 -10.89 3.29 4.64
C VAL A 154 -12.19 3.57 5.40
N ALA A 155 -12.87 2.54 5.88
CA ALA A 155 -14.07 2.73 6.71
C ALA A 155 -13.73 3.32 8.09
N LEU A 156 -12.65 2.85 8.71
CA LEU A 156 -12.21 3.27 10.04
C LEU A 156 -11.69 4.71 10.07
N VAL A 157 -11.00 5.20 9.04
CA VAL A 157 -10.51 6.61 9.01
C VAL A 157 -11.62 7.66 8.91
N ARG A 158 -12.88 7.25 8.65
CA ARG A 158 -14.07 8.13 8.78
C ARG A 158 -14.39 8.50 10.22
N SER A 159 -13.74 7.85 11.18
CA SER A 159 -13.83 8.11 12.61
C SER A 159 -12.72 9.09 13.06
N ASP A 160 -12.39 9.12 14.35
CA ASP A 160 -11.23 9.85 14.88
C ASP A 160 -9.91 9.07 14.78
N LEU A 161 -9.94 7.88 14.19
CA LEU A 161 -8.73 7.11 13.90
C LEU A 161 -7.90 7.75 12.79
N ARG A 162 -6.57 7.77 12.97
CA ARG A 162 -5.62 8.26 11.97
C ARG A 162 -4.55 7.23 11.67
N VAL A 163 -4.26 7.05 10.38
CA VAL A 163 -3.12 6.26 9.90
C VAL A 163 -1.83 6.90 10.37
N LEU A 164 -0.99 6.12 11.04
CA LEU A 164 0.36 6.48 11.44
C LEU A 164 1.35 6.06 10.37
N THR A 165 1.89 7.05 9.65
CA THR A 165 2.93 6.86 8.63
C THR A 165 4.25 7.40 9.17
N CYS A 166 5.26 6.54 9.29
CA CYS A 166 6.60 6.89 9.77
C CYS A 166 7.71 6.67 8.74
N ASN A 167 7.35 6.27 7.51
CA ASN A 167 8.31 6.19 6.42
C ASN A 167 8.76 7.62 6.03
N PRO A 168 10.07 7.90 5.91
CA PRO A 168 10.59 9.24 5.59
C PRO A 168 10.09 9.83 4.27
N THR A 169 9.74 8.96 3.32
CA THR A 169 9.20 9.34 2.00
C THR A 169 7.67 9.36 1.96
N GLY A 170 7.03 9.04 3.09
CA GLY A 170 5.58 9.03 3.23
C GLY A 170 4.99 10.43 3.11
N LEU A 171 4.15 10.61 2.09
CA LEU A 171 3.44 11.86 1.85
C LEU A 171 1.94 11.63 1.96
N VAL A 172 1.25 12.63 2.48
CA VAL A 172 -0.21 12.67 2.54
C VAL A 172 -0.65 13.70 1.50
N PRO A 173 -1.51 13.36 0.53
CA PRO A 173 -2.04 14.32 -0.44
C PRO A 173 -2.82 15.46 0.22
N GLU A 174 -2.98 16.57 -0.49
CA GLU A 174 -3.90 17.63 -0.05
C GLU A 174 -5.36 17.15 0.01
N GLY A 175 -6.16 17.82 0.84
CA GLY A 175 -7.57 17.48 1.08
C GLY A 175 -7.79 16.47 2.22
N TYR A 176 -6.72 15.85 2.73
CA TYR A 176 -6.77 14.94 3.86
C TYR A 176 -6.49 15.65 5.19
N LYS A 177 -7.20 15.23 6.24
CA LYS A 177 -6.99 15.70 7.61
C LYS A 177 -5.65 15.18 8.10
N ARG A 178 -4.84 16.09 8.66
CA ARG A 178 -3.57 15.77 9.31
C ARG A 178 -3.63 16.16 10.77
N GLU A 179 -3.03 15.32 11.61
CA GLU A 179 -2.90 15.55 13.03
C GLU A 179 -1.43 15.42 13.45
N LYS A 180 -1.05 16.12 14.52
CA LYS A 180 0.32 16.04 15.04
C LYS A 180 0.50 14.70 15.75
N PRO A 181 1.44 13.83 15.33
CA PRO A 181 1.79 12.63 16.09
C PRO A 181 2.44 12.99 17.43
N LEU A 182 2.56 12.00 18.31
CA LEU A 182 3.29 12.14 19.58
C LEU A 182 4.82 12.05 19.40
N VAL A 183 5.28 11.70 18.20
CA VAL A 183 6.69 11.53 17.84
C VAL A 183 7.03 12.28 16.56
N GLU A 184 8.21 12.85 16.49
CA GLU A 184 8.65 13.58 15.29
C GLU A 184 8.89 12.65 14.10
N HIS A 185 8.78 13.20 12.89
CA HIS A 185 8.99 12.49 11.62
C HIS A 185 8.02 11.32 11.37
N CYS A 186 6.86 11.34 12.01
CA CYS A 186 5.71 10.58 11.57
C CYS A 186 4.58 11.55 11.18
N ILE A 187 3.53 11.03 10.59
CA ILE A 187 2.33 11.77 10.20
C ILE A 187 1.13 10.96 10.66
N LEU A 188 0.14 11.63 11.27
CA LEU A 188 -1.20 11.08 11.48
C LEU A 188 -2.13 11.68 10.44
N SER A 189 -2.80 10.85 9.64
CA SER A 189 -3.80 11.34 8.68
C SER A 189 -4.98 10.40 8.48
N ASP A 190 -6.05 10.89 7.86
CA ASP A 190 -7.16 10.06 7.37
C ASP A 190 -6.92 9.55 5.92
N PHE A 191 -5.69 9.68 5.41
CA PHE A 191 -5.28 9.10 4.14
C PHE A 191 -4.83 7.65 4.33
N VAL A 192 -5.57 6.72 3.72
CA VAL A 192 -5.21 5.31 3.63
C VAL A 192 -4.55 5.08 2.28
N ASN A 193 -3.23 4.96 2.24
CA ASN A 193 -2.56 4.50 1.03
C ASN A 193 -2.77 2.98 0.85
N SER A 194 -2.85 2.52 -0.40
CA SER A 194 -3.00 1.09 -0.68
C SER A 194 -2.51 0.66 -2.06
N GLU A 195 -1.74 -0.41 -2.01
CA GLU A 195 -1.34 -1.44 -2.97
C GLU A 195 -2.19 -1.71 -4.20
N ASP A 196 -3.50 -1.70 -3.99
CA ASP A 196 -4.50 -2.20 -4.92
C ASP A 196 -5.36 -1.07 -5.49
N GLY A 197 -4.99 0.18 -5.21
CA GLY A 197 -5.75 1.37 -5.58
C GLY A 197 -7.08 1.52 -4.83
N SER A 198 -7.40 0.63 -3.88
CA SER A 198 -8.66 0.68 -3.11
C SER A 198 -8.58 1.56 -1.85
N GLY A 199 -7.45 2.23 -1.66
CA GLY A 199 -7.21 3.17 -0.57
C GLY A 199 -8.02 4.46 -0.68
N SER A 200 -7.72 5.41 0.20
CA SER A 200 -8.22 6.77 0.13
C SER A 200 -7.85 7.37 -1.23
N PRO A 201 -8.81 7.96 -1.95
CA PRO A 201 -8.58 8.29 -3.32
C PRO A 201 -7.74 9.57 -3.40
N ASN A 202 -6.57 9.54 -4.03
CA ASN A 202 -5.71 10.73 -4.04
C ASN A 202 -6.46 11.89 -4.73
N LEU A 203 -6.82 12.93 -3.97
CA LEU A 203 -7.63 14.06 -4.44
C LEU A 203 -6.82 15.01 -5.34
N GLN A 204 -5.50 14.82 -5.36
CA GLN A 204 -4.56 15.37 -6.31
C GLN A 204 -4.25 14.34 -7.41
N THR A 205 -5.19 13.42 -7.70
CA THR A 205 -5.28 12.60 -8.92
C THR A 205 -6.73 12.64 -9.41
N PRO A 206 -7.02 12.70 -10.73
CA PRO A 206 -8.40 12.73 -11.19
C PRO A 206 -9.09 11.42 -10.81
N GLN A 207 -10.17 11.52 -10.03
CA GLN A 207 -11.06 10.40 -9.76
C GLN A 207 -12.08 10.32 -10.89
N ASP A 208 -12.11 9.18 -11.58
CA ASP A 208 -13.03 8.93 -12.69
C ASP A 208 -14.50 9.04 -12.23
N PRO A 209 -15.36 9.85 -12.86
CA PRO A 209 -16.78 9.86 -12.57
C PRO A 209 -17.59 9.18 -13.69
N GLY A 210 -18.22 8.05 -13.36
CA GLY A 210 -19.50 7.68 -13.96
C GLY A 210 -19.49 6.72 -15.16
N LYS A 211 -20.59 5.95 -15.24
CA LYS A 211 -20.83 4.85 -16.19
C LYS A 211 -20.66 5.28 -17.64
N GLY A 212 -19.62 4.77 -18.31
CA GLY A 212 -19.56 4.76 -19.78
C GLY A 212 -18.17 4.87 -20.42
N GLU A 213 -17.15 5.29 -19.69
CA GLU A 213 -15.81 5.55 -20.24
C GLU A 213 -14.73 4.66 -19.58
N LYS A 214 -13.62 4.44 -20.30
CA LYS A 214 -12.59 3.46 -19.90
C LYS A 214 -11.93 3.89 -18.58
N ALA A 215 -11.84 2.95 -17.64
CA ALA A 215 -11.30 3.17 -16.31
C ALA A 215 -9.91 3.85 -16.34
N GLY A 216 -9.76 4.93 -15.57
CA GLY A 216 -8.48 5.57 -15.28
C GLY A 216 -8.13 6.77 -16.17
N GLN A 217 -9.05 7.24 -17.02
CA GLN A 217 -8.81 8.38 -17.90
C GLN A 217 -9.57 9.63 -17.43
N PRO A 218 -8.90 10.75 -17.10
CA PRO A 218 -9.58 11.95 -16.59
C PRO A 218 -10.54 12.58 -17.61
N THR A 219 -11.77 12.90 -17.22
CA THR A 219 -12.77 13.62 -18.05
C THR A 219 -12.43 15.09 -18.27
N THR A 220 -11.59 15.70 -17.42
CA THR A 220 -11.17 17.11 -17.53
C THR A 220 -9.72 17.28 -17.09
N GLY A 221 -8.79 17.25 -18.05
CA GLY A 221 -7.40 17.70 -17.89
C GLY A 221 -6.47 16.76 -17.11
N SER A 222 -5.22 16.69 -17.56
CA SER A 222 -4.09 16.19 -16.76
C SER A 222 -3.91 17.12 -15.56
N LEU A 223 -3.54 16.60 -14.39
CA LEU A 223 -3.13 17.44 -13.24
C LEU A 223 -1.79 18.16 -13.44
N GLY A 224 -1.26 18.08 -14.66
CA GLY A 224 0.08 18.46 -14.99
C GLY A 224 1.03 17.31 -14.66
N LEU A 225 2.03 17.17 -15.50
CA LEU A 225 3.26 16.51 -15.12
C LEU A 225 4.17 17.57 -14.50
N PRO A 226 5.03 17.21 -13.52
CA PRO A 226 5.94 18.17 -12.93
C PRO A 226 6.95 18.66 -13.96
N ARG A 227 7.46 19.87 -13.76
CA ARG A 227 8.44 20.51 -14.66
C ARG A 227 9.56 21.17 -13.86
N ALA A 228 10.73 21.31 -14.48
CA ALA A 228 11.82 22.11 -13.95
C ALA A 228 12.53 22.84 -15.08
N GLY A 229 12.89 24.11 -14.86
CA GLY A 229 13.66 24.93 -15.82
C GLY A 229 15.16 24.67 -15.77
N SER A 230 15.65 24.00 -14.73
CA SER A 230 17.08 23.71 -14.54
C SER A 230 17.31 22.45 -13.72
N MET A 231 18.56 21.94 -13.73
CA MET A 231 18.96 20.82 -12.89
C MET A 231 18.87 21.14 -11.39
N ALA A 232 19.10 22.40 -11.00
CA ALA A 232 18.97 22.83 -9.61
C ALA A 232 17.50 22.77 -9.14
N GLU A 233 16.57 23.26 -9.97
CA GLU A 233 15.14 23.16 -9.70
C GLU A 233 14.68 21.70 -9.66
N LEU A 234 15.17 20.86 -10.58
CA LEU A 234 14.87 19.42 -10.58
C LEU A 234 15.36 18.76 -9.30
N ARG A 235 16.59 19.05 -8.85
CA ARG A 235 17.14 18.55 -7.57
C ARG A 235 16.25 18.94 -6.39
N THR A 236 15.80 20.19 -6.32
CA THR A 236 14.91 20.65 -5.24
C THR A 236 13.56 19.94 -5.29
N LEU A 237 12.97 19.80 -6.49
CA LEU A 237 11.68 19.15 -6.68
C LEU A 237 11.67 17.70 -6.15
N VAL A 238 12.75 16.94 -6.40
CA VAL A 238 12.82 15.52 -6.06
C VAL A 238 13.52 15.24 -4.72
N GLY A 239 14.05 16.26 -4.05
CA GLY A 239 14.91 16.12 -2.87
C GLY A 239 14.22 15.43 -1.67
N SER A 240 12.89 15.49 -1.56
CA SER A 240 12.14 14.77 -0.53
C SER A 240 11.99 13.27 -0.81
N SER A 241 12.21 12.85 -2.06
CA SER A 241 11.98 11.48 -2.51
C SER A 241 13.27 10.73 -2.85
N LEU A 242 14.38 11.46 -3.04
CA LEU A 242 15.69 10.93 -3.44
C LEU A 242 16.78 11.42 -2.49
N ASP A 243 17.87 10.67 -2.35
CA ASP A 243 19.04 11.06 -1.54
C ASP A 243 19.96 12.08 -2.26
N CYS A 244 19.36 13.15 -2.77
CA CYS A 244 20.05 14.20 -3.51
C CYS A 244 20.68 15.27 -2.60
N GLU A 245 20.32 15.35 -1.32
CA GLU A 245 20.91 16.35 -0.42
C GLU A 245 22.38 16.05 -0.13
N LYS A 246 22.68 14.78 0.17
CA LYS A 246 24.01 14.33 0.55
C LYS A 246 24.82 13.82 -0.61
N HIS A 247 24.16 13.20 -1.60
CA HIS A 247 24.82 12.51 -2.69
C HIS A 247 24.26 12.99 -4.02
N PHE A 248 24.74 14.15 -4.48
CA PHE A 248 24.38 14.71 -5.78
C PHE A 248 25.63 15.04 -6.58
N SER A 249 25.64 14.64 -7.85
CA SER A 249 26.75 14.94 -8.76
C SER A 249 26.25 15.22 -10.17
N THR A 250 26.87 16.20 -10.83
CA THR A 250 26.77 16.45 -12.27
C THR A 250 28.08 16.12 -12.99
N ASP A 251 29.06 15.55 -12.27
CA ASP A 251 30.33 15.13 -12.85
C ASP A 251 30.08 13.99 -13.86
N PRO A 252 30.55 14.10 -15.11
CA PRO A 252 30.26 13.13 -16.16
C PRO A 252 30.69 11.69 -15.82
N ASP A 253 31.86 11.54 -15.18
CA ASP A 253 32.38 10.22 -14.81
C ASP A 253 31.51 9.60 -13.72
N THR A 254 31.08 10.40 -12.74
CA THR A 254 30.16 9.98 -11.68
C THR A 254 28.79 9.61 -12.25
N VAL A 255 28.23 10.44 -13.13
CA VAL A 255 26.92 10.24 -13.75
C VAL A 255 26.85 8.98 -14.59
N ALA A 256 27.98 8.57 -15.18
CA ALA A 256 28.10 7.34 -15.97
C ALA A 256 28.20 6.07 -15.10
N ILE A 257 28.28 6.18 -13.77
CA ILE A 257 28.38 5.00 -12.89
C ILE A 257 27.05 4.26 -12.84
N GLU A 258 27.08 3.02 -13.29
CA GLU A 258 26.02 2.03 -13.11
C GLU A 258 26.42 0.95 -12.09
N SER A 259 25.47 0.14 -11.67
CA SER A 259 25.68 -0.97 -10.75
C SER A 259 24.82 -2.16 -11.15
N ILE A 260 25.14 -3.35 -10.62
CA ILE A 260 24.36 -4.58 -10.83
C ILE A 260 22.87 -4.35 -10.53
N ASP A 261 22.55 -3.52 -9.54
CA ASP A 261 21.16 -3.23 -9.15
C ASP A 261 20.57 -1.98 -9.79
N TYR A 262 21.39 -1.16 -10.44
CA TYR A 262 21.00 0.16 -10.93
C TYR A 262 21.61 0.40 -12.30
N ALA A 263 20.86 0.12 -13.35
CA ALA A 263 21.17 0.52 -14.72
C ALA A 263 20.23 1.66 -15.15
N PRO A 264 20.73 2.76 -15.73
CA PRO A 264 19.87 3.78 -16.34
C PRO A 264 19.20 3.24 -17.61
N VAL A 265 18.01 3.73 -17.93
CA VAL A 265 17.34 3.49 -19.23
C VAL A 265 18.05 4.25 -20.34
N VAL A 266 18.47 5.49 -20.06
CA VAL A 266 19.20 6.31 -21.03
C VAL A 266 20.68 5.91 -21.00
N GLU A 267 21.08 5.22 -22.06
CA GLU A 267 22.45 4.74 -22.24
C GLU A 267 23.29 5.70 -23.11
N GLY A 268 24.58 5.79 -22.79
CA GLY A 268 25.56 6.57 -23.56
C GLY A 268 25.32 8.08 -23.49
N SER A 269 25.42 8.76 -24.64
CA SER A 269 25.24 10.22 -24.69
C SER A 269 23.77 10.61 -24.52
N GLY A 270 23.46 11.32 -23.44
CA GLY A 270 22.11 11.82 -23.15
C GLY A 270 21.51 12.68 -24.27
N LEU A 271 22.33 13.44 -25.01
CA LEU A 271 21.86 14.22 -26.17
C LEU A 271 21.20 13.34 -27.23
N GLY A 272 21.71 12.12 -27.43
CA GLY A 272 21.12 11.15 -28.34
C GLY A 272 19.75 10.63 -27.90
N TRP A 273 19.32 10.94 -26.68
CA TRP A 273 18.02 10.62 -26.10
C TRP A 273 17.14 11.84 -25.87
N GLY A 274 17.57 13.02 -26.33
CA GLY A 274 16.84 14.27 -26.11
C GLY A 274 17.08 14.89 -24.72
N VAL A 275 18.00 14.32 -23.92
CA VAL A 275 18.40 14.86 -22.62
C VAL A 275 19.35 16.05 -22.82
N THR A 276 19.02 17.17 -22.19
CA THR A 276 19.80 18.43 -22.25
C THR A 276 20.72 18.64 -21.07
N GLY A 277 20.53 17.88 -19.99
CA GLY A 277 21.35 17.95 -18.80
C GLY A 277 21.00 16.79 -17.88
N ARG A 278 22.02 16.22 -17.22
CA ARG A 278 21.90 15.03 -16.40
C ARG A 278 22.65 15.17 -15.08
N ALA A 279 22.09 14.61 -14.02
CA ALA A 279 22.74 14.46 -12.72
C ALA A 279 22.47 13.07 -12.15
N LEU A 280 23.24 12.71 -11.12
CA LEU A 280 23.07 11.49 -10.35
C LEU A 280 22.79 11.85 -8.88
N CYS A 281 21.81 11.19 -8.30
CA CYS A 281 21.63 11.08 -6.86
C CYS A 281 21.95 9.66 -6.37
N GLY A 282 22.40 9.53 -5.12
CA GLY A 282 22.77 8.25 -4.50
C GLY A 282 24.28 8.01 -4.46
N GLN A 283 24.69 6.92 -3.79
CA GLN A 283 26.09 6.63 -3.49
C GLN A 283 26.70 5.71 -4.56
N PRO A 284 27.65 6.20 -5.38
CA PRO A 284 28.35 5.36 -6.34
C PRO A 284 29.27 4.34 -5.66
N ALA A 285 29.63 3.29 -6.38
CA ALA A 285 30.45 2.19 -5.87
C ALA A 285 31.93 2.59 -5.66
N ALA A 286 32.24 3.32 -4.59
CA ALA A 286 33.62 3.66 -4.19
C ALA A 286 34.26 2.58 -3.31
N GLY A 287 34.30 1.33 -3.80
CA GLY A 287 34.82 0.16 -3.05
C GLY A 287 33.78 -0.58 -2.20
N GLN A 288 32.50 -0.16 -2.26
CA GLN A 288 31.33 -0.88 -1.74
C GLN A 288 30.25 -0.93 -2.83
N ARG A 289 29.20 -1.74 -2.63
CA ARG A 289 28.05 -1.80 -3.55
C ARG A 289 27.35 -0.43 -3.61
N ALA A 290 27.04 0.05 -4.82
CA ALA A 290 26.30 1.30 -4.99
C ALA A 290 24.93 1.24 -4.30
N ARG A 291 24.44 2.39 -3.85
CA ARG A 291 23.17 2.50 -3.11
C ARG A 291 22.30 3.61 -3.67
N ASP A 292 21.03 3.29 -3.89
CA ASP A 292 19.96 4.23 -4.23
C ASP A 292 20.29 5.15 -5.41
N LEU A 293 20.98 4.61 -6.42
CA LEU A 293 21.33 5.39 -7.62
C LEU A 293 20.05 5.80 -8.37
N SER A 294 19.93 7.10 -8.61
CA SER A 294 18.82 7.70 -9.37
C SER A 294 19.34 8.79 -10.30
N TRP A 295 18.99 8.73 -11.57
CA TRP A 295 19.40 9.73 -12.56
C TRP A 295 18.31 10.79 -12.71
N LEU A 296 18.73 12.05 -12.79
CA LEU A 296 17.86 13.20 -12.97
C LEU A 296 18.16 13.80 -14.34
N ASP A 297 17.14 13.96 -15.18
CA ASP A 297 17.28 14.48 -16.53
C ASP A 297 16.42 15.73 -16.74
N THR A 298 17.03 16.75 -17.33
CA THR A 298 16.31 17.79 -18.08
C THR A 298 16.22 17.35 -19.53
N VAL A 299 15.06 17.52 -20.15
CA VAL A 299 14.75 16.91 -21.45
C VAL A 299 14.22 17.96 -22.42
N GLY A 300 14.89 18.11 -23.55
CA GLY A 300 14.48 19.00 -24.64
C GLY A 300 13.56 18.32 -25.66
N ASP A 301 13.63 17.00 -25.79
CA ASP A 301 12.77 16.21 -26.69
C ASP A 301 12.20 14.98 -25.95
N MET A 302 11.05 15.18 -25.31
CA MET A 302 10.34 14.14 -24.58
C MET A 302 9.87 12.99 -25.47
N LYS A 303 9.54 13.27 -26.73
CA LYS A 303 9.08 12.24 -27.66
C LYS A 303 10.22 11.32 -28.06
N LEU A 304 11.42 11.88 -28.31
CA LEU A 304 12.62 11.09 -28.56
C LEU A 304 12.98 10.22 -27.36
N LEU A 305 12.99 10.80 -26.15
CA LEU A 305 13.26 10.07 -24.91
C LEU A 305 12.32 8.87 -24.76
N GLN A 306 11.00 9.10 -24.84
CA GLN A 306 10.01 8.05 -24.71
C GLN A 306 10.10 7.00 -25.85
N THR A 307 10.48 7.41 -27.06
CA THR A 307 10.63 6.49 -28.20
C THR A 307 11.77 5.52 -27.97
N LYS A 308 12.91 6.03 -27.46
CA LYS A 308 14.05 5.19 -27.13
C LYS A 308 13.82 4.32 -25.91
N ALA A 309 13.17 4.86 -24.88
CA ALA A 309 12.79 4.09 -23.71
C ALA A 309 11.82 2.95 -24.06
N LYS A 310 10.86 3.19 -24.97
CA LYS A 310 10.01 2.13 -25.55
C LYS A 310 10.86 1.04 -26.22
N ALA A 311 11.83 1.42 -27.04
CA ALA A 311 12.67 0.46 -27.74
C ALA A 311 13.50 -0.39 -26.77
N ALA A 312 14.05 0.21 -25.71
CA ALA A 312 14.77 -0.48 -24.64
C ALA A 312 13.86 -1.46 -23.88
N GLN A 313 12.67 -1.02 -23.44
CA GLN A 313 11.70 -1.89 -22.76
C GLN A 313 11.26 -3.08 -23.64
N LEU A 314 11.02 -2.84 -24.93
CA LEU A 314 10.65 -3.91 -25.86
C LEU A 314 11.83 -4.83 -26.21
N ALA A 315 13.08 -4.37 -26.08
CA ALA A 315 14.24 -5.22 -26.21
C ALA A 315 14.35 -6.16 -25.00
N ASP A 316 14.28 -5.61 -23.79
CA ASP A 316 14.27 -6.40 -22.55
C ASP A 316 13.12 -7.42 -22.53
N TYR A 317 11.91 -6.98 -22.89
CA TYR A 317 10.72 -7.83 -22.86
C TYR A 317 10.78 -9.01 -23.84
N LYS A 318 11.55 -8.93 -24.93
CA LYS A 318 11.64 -10.00 -25.93
C LYS A 318 12.31 -11.25 -25.40
N ASP A 319 13.19 -11.13 -24.42
CA ASP A 319 14.03 -12.24 -23.98
C ASP A 319 13.22 -13.26 -23.15
N ASP A 320 12.46 -12.79 -22.16
CA ASP A 320 11.72 -13.66 -21.23
C ASP A 320 10.29 -13.19 -20.92
N GLY A 321 9.80 -12.18 -21.63
CA GLY A 321 8.47 -11.59 -21.39
C GLY A 321 8.41 -10.73 -20.12
N LYS A 322 9.56 -10.29 -19.59
CA LYS A 322 9.65 -9.42 -18.42
C LYS A 322 10.62 -8.28 -18.67
N LEU A 323 10.45 -7.18 -17.93
CA LEU A 323 11.47 -6.14 -17.89
C LEU A 323 12.59 -6.56 -16.96
N ARG A 324 13.84 -6.20 -17.32
CA ARG A 324 14.98 -6.46 -16.46
C ARG A 324 14.77 -5.79 -15.10
N GLN A 325 14.99 -6.57 -14.04
CA GLN A 325 14.83 -6.09 -12.66
C GLN A 325 15.90 -5.08 -12.26
N THR A 326 17.02 -5.04 -12.99
CA THR A 326 18.13 -4.11 -12.77
C THR A 326 17.98 -2.82 -13.54
N ALA A 327 17.09 -2.80 -14.54
CA ALA A 327 16.80 -1.62 -15.33
C ALA A 327 15.89 -0.68 -14.54
N SER A 328 16.40 0.53 -14.29
CA SER A 328 15.65 1.60 -13.66
C SER A 328 14.35 1.85 -14.40
N ARG A 329 13.31 2.25 -13.68
CA ARG A 329 12.07 2.72 -14.31
C ARG A 329 12.25 4.18 -14.70
N LEU A 330 11.74 4.55 -15.88
CA LEU A 330 11.74 5.93 -16.36
C LEU A 330 10.45 6.62 -15.92
N LEU A 331 10.56 7.51 -14.93
CA LEU A 331 9.47 8.34 -14.43
C LEU A 331 9.52 9.71 -15.11
N VAL A 332 8.41 10.11 -15.71
CA VAL A 332 8.32 11.21 -16.67
C VAL A 332 7.59 12.41 -16.06
N GLY A 333 8.18 13.59 -16.22
CA GLY A 333 7.57 14.90 -16.06
C GLY A 333 7.23 15.56 -17.41
N GLU A 334 6.93 16.86 -17.42
CA GLU A 334 6.62 17.62 -18.64
C GLU A 334 7.86 17.82 -19.53
N ASN A 335 9.00 18.15 -18.92
CA ASN A 335 10.28 18.42 -19.58
C ASN A 335 11.48 17.86 -18.79
N ILE A 336 11.21 16.88 -17.93
CA ILE A 336 12.16 16.26 -17.02
C ILE A 336 11.88 14.77 -16.94
N ALA A 337 12.87 13.99 -16.55
CA ALA A 337 12.69 12.59 -16.21
C ALA A 337 13.57 12.21 -15.01
N VAL A 338 13.14 11.18 -14.29
CA VAL A 338 13.90 10.55 -13.22
C VAL A 338 13.95 9.07 -13.47
N GLU A 339 15.15 8.50 -13.42
CA GLU A 339 15.39 7.07 -13.59
C GLU A 339 15.79 6.50 -12.24
N THR A 340 15.02 5.55 -11.70
CA THR A 340 15.41 4.89 -10.45
C THR A 340 14.90 3.47 -10.37
N ASN A 341 15.70 2.60 -9.75
CA ASN A 341 15.30 1.23 -9.46
C ASN A 341 14.87 1.04 -7.99
N SER A 342 14.91 2.09 -7.16
CA SER A 342 14.46 2.05 -5.77
C SER A 342 12.93 2.19 -5.68
N PRO A 343 12.18 1.18 -5.18
CA PRO A 343 10.71 1.25 -5.11
C PRO A 343 10.19 2.42 -4.26
N SER A 344 10.85 2.72 -3.13
CA SER A 344 10.47 3.86 -2.27
C SER A 344 10.68 5.20 -2.96
N SER A 345 11.78 5.34 -3.70
CA SER A 345 12.04 6.51 -4.51
C SER A 345 10.96 6.72 -5.57
N ARG A 346 10.56 5.64 -6.27
CA ARG A 346 9.46 5.68 -7.25
C ARG A 346 8.13 6.07 -6.60
N HIS A 347 7.82 5.49 -5.45
CA HIS A 347 6.61 5.86 -4.71
C HIS A 347 6.60 7.35 -4.37
N GLY A 348 7.68 7.89 -3.81
CA GLY A 348 7.80 9.32 -3.53
C GLY A 348 7.63 10.19 -4.79
N LEU A 349 8.22 9.78 -5.91
CA LEU A 349 8.09 10.48 -7.19
C LEU A 349 6.65 10.46 -7.74
N TYR A 350 5.89 9.38 -7.52
CA TYR A 350 4.46 9.34 -7.88
C TYR A 350 3.64 10.36 -7.09
N GLN A 351 3.99 10.61 -5.82
CA GLN A 351 3.36 11.67 -5.03
C GLN A 351 3.73 13.07 -5.55
N LEU A 352 4.88 13.21 -6.20
CA LEU A 352 5.32 14.41 -6.92
C LEU A 352 4.79 14.50 -8.36
N GLN A 353 3.79 13.70 -8.71
CA GLN A 353 3.10 13.68 -10.01
C GLN A 353 3.94 13.21 -11.20
N PHE A 354 5.15 12.67 -10.98
CA PHE A 354 5.83 11.93 -12.03
C PHE A 354 5.04 10.66 -12.34
N LEU A 355 5.14 10.17 -13.58
CA LEU A 355 4.49 8.93 -13.99
C LEU A 355 5.47 8.01 -14.71
N TYR A 356 5.43 6.73 -14.38
CA TYR A 356 6.21 5.71 -15.05
C TYR A 356 5.73 5.54 -16.50
N LEU A 357 6.67 5.61 -17.44
CA LEU A 357 6.43 5.27 -18.84
C LEU A 357 6.39 3.75 -19.02
N ASN A 358 5.20 3.18 -19.18
CA ASN A 358 5.03 1.76 -19.49
C ASN A 358 4.69 1.56 -20.96
N CYS A 359 5.50 0.77 -21.66
CA CYS A 359 5.31 0.45 -23.08
C CYS A 359 5.07 -1.04 -23.34
N ILE A 360 4.77 -1.83 -22.31
CA ILE A 360 4.54 -3.26 -22.43
C ILE A 360 3.18 -3.51 -23.12
N PRO A 361 3.14 -4.36 -24.16
CA PRO A 361 1.89 -4.69 -24.84
C PRO A 361 0.85 -5.27 -23.89
N GLY A 362 -0.39 -4.79 -23.99
CA GLY A 362 -1.50 -5.30 -23.18
C GLY A 362 -1.51 -4.81 -21.73
N PHE A 363 -0.63 -3.89 -21.35
CA PHE A 363 -0.66 -3.28 -20.02
C PHE A 363 -2.00 -2.61 -19.73
N SER A 364 -2.51 -2.85 -18.52
CA SER A 364 -3.63 -2.13 -17.94
C SER A 364 -3.36 -1.91 -16.46
N ALA A 365 -3.81 -0.78 -15.93
CA ALA A 365 -3.75 -0.48 -14.51
C ALA A 365 -5.11 -0.76 -13.85
N PRO A 366 -5.16 -1.23 -12.60
CA PRO A 366 -6.39 -1.35 -11.83
C PRO A 366 -7.10 0.00 -11.69
N SER A 367 -8.39 -0.03 -11.36
CA SER A 367 -9.13 1.19 -11.01
C SER A 367 -8.49 1.88 -9.80
N GLY A 368 -8.36 3.21 -9.86
CA GLY A 368 -7.74 4.00 -8.79
C GLY A 368 -6.31 4.46 -9.10
N TYR A 369 -5.68 3.90 -10.13
CA TYR A 369 -4.40 4.37 -10.65
C TYR A 369 -4.58 5.42 -11.74
N ARG A 370 -3.66 6.37 -11.79
CA ARG A 370 -3.58 7.40 -12.83
C ARG A 370 -3.02 6.76 -14.09
N LEU A 371 -3.75 6.89 -15.19
CA LEU A 371 -3.32 6.43 -16.51
C LEU A 371 -3.46 7.58 -17.52
N GLU A 372 -2.34 7.99 -18.10
CA GLU A 372 -2.32 9.04 -19.14
C GLU A 372 -1.71 8.53 -20.44
N LYS A 373 -2.04 9.19 -21.54
CA LYS A 373 -1.40 8.92 -22.83
C LYS A 373 0.05 9.41 -22.79
N ALA A 374 0.98 8.54 -23.18
CA ALA A 374 2.33 8.95 -23.49
C ALA A 374 2.40 9.74 -24.82
N GLN A 375 3.53 10.39 -25.08
CA GLN A 375 3.80 11.05 -26.36
C GLN A 375 4.11 10.06 -27.50
N VAL A 376 4.31 8.78 -27.15
CA VAL A 376 4.62 7.69 -28.08
C VAL A 376 3.48 6.68 -28.07
N GLU A 377 3.03 6.30 -29.26
CA GLU A 377 1.95 5.34 -29.43
C GLU A 377 2.30 3.98 -28.82
N GLY A 378 1.31 3.33 -28.19
CA GLY A 378 1.49 2.04 -27.53
C GLY A 378 2.21 2.12 -26.19
N CYS A 379 2.45 3.32 -25.67
CA CYS A 379 2.89 3.53 -24.29
C CYS A 379 1.84 4.32 -23.52
N VAL A 380 1.88 4.17 -22.19
CA VAL A 380 1.09 4.92 -21.23
C VAL A 380 2.00 5.49 -20.14
N LEU A 381 1.53 6.54 -19.49
CA LEU A 381 2.11 7.06 -18.27
C LEU A 381 1.24 6.59 -17.10
N THR A 382 1.84 6.02 -16.07
CA THR A 382 1.10 5.41 -14.97
C THR A 382 1.82 5.55 -13.62
N ASN A 383 1.07 5.53 -12.52
CA ASN A 383 1.62 5.37 -11.16
C ASN A 383 1.42 3.94 -10.63
N TYR A 384 1.33 2.96 -11.53
CA TYR A 384 1.09 1.54 -11.24
C TYR A 384 2.24 0.69 -11.77
N GLU A 385 2.72 -0.24 -10.94
CA GLU A 385 3.79 -1.18 -11.28
C GLU A 385 3.31 -2.63 -11.04
N PRO A 386 3.34 -3.53 -12.04
CA PRO A 386 2.82 -4.90 -11.87
C PRO A 386 3.74 -5.87 -11.12
N ASP A 387 5.06 -5.72 -11.22
CA ASP A 387 6.05 -6.63 -10.60
C ASP A 387 6.31 -6.30 -9.13
N HIS A 388 6.14 -5.03 -8.82
CA HIS A 388 6.05 -4.49 -7.49
C HIS A 388 4.73 -3.76 -7.51
N PRO A 389 3.58 -4.49 -7.47
CA PRO A 389 2.43 -3.81 -6.95
C PRO A 389 2.96 -3.26 -5.64
N LEU A 390 2.70 -1.98 -5.37
CA LEU A 390 2.70 -1.55 -3.99
C LEU A 390 1.98 -2.74 -3.29
N GLY A 391 2.63 -3.49 -2.38
CA GLY A 391 2.18 -4.83 -1.95
C GLY A 391 2.60 -5.22 -0.54
#